data_AF-A0A2V1CQE0-F1
#
_entry.id   AF-A0A2V1CQE0-F1
#
_cell.length_a   1.000
_cell.length_b   1.000
_cell.length_c   1.000
_cell.angle_alpha   90.00
_cell.angle_beta   90.00
_cell.angle_gamma   90.00
#
_symmetry.space_group_name_H-M   'P 1'
#
loop_
_entity.id
_entity.type
_entity.pdbx_description
1 polymer ?
#
loop_
_entity_poly.entity_id
_entity_poly.type
_entity_poly.pdbx_seq_one_letter_code
_entity_poly.pdbx_strand_id
1 'polypeptide(L)'
;MARPRAVIHSSFEKFKQSVSADDAKRIESTELQDVWAAVRQVDNDQRLQTTQALARMEPLLKEIGKYSSISDIFNDGTPYMAYVWAPIKFNLQLASERKDVIEALISAYADIGAALPSFESNFDGYRTAFDDIKELKYAFGAIYSGILDFHRITWKIFRRVHWRQLFYTLWKDSMPKIESTINSLKQQGDLIDRRRLATSSSIQLGGTNDQDVEERRSHQHRVRDNAVANPVESRPLTTFETLETGVDIGARTLRRKCVACFAVYLLWVAVAVGSLVLGLWRSFATGDEGKGFTDAAYVVAVGGIVVFPIQSRHGQRCRASRQVGD
;
A
#
# COMPACT_ATOMS: atom_id res chain seq x y z
N MET A 1 15.33 -23.61 -6.74
CA MET A 1 14.21 -22.66 -6.95
C MET A 1 13.97 -22.49 -8.43
N ALA A 2 12.75 -22.71 -8.91
CA ALA A 2 12.38 -22.51 -10.32
C ALA A 2 12.58 -21.02 -10.71
N ARG A 3 12.96 -20.76 -11.97
CA ARG A 3 13.06 -19.39 -12.48
C ARG A 3 11.66 -18.74 -12.44
N PRO A 4 11.50 -17.49 -11.97
CA PRO A 4 10.21 -16.81 -11.87
C PRO A 4 9.33 -16.95 -13.13
N ARG A 5 9.94 -16.78 -14.30
CA ARG A 5 9.32 -16.95 -15.61
C ARG A 5 8.77 -18.36 -15.85
N ALA A 6 9.46 -19.41 -15.39
CA ALA A 6 9.02 -20.79 -15.56
C ALA A 6 7.75 -21.08 -14.74
N VAL A 7 7.56 -20.38 -13.62
CA VAL A 7 6.36 -20.54 -12.77
C VAL A 7 5.14 -19.92 -13.48
N ILE A 8 5.26 -18.67 -13.94
CA ILE A 8 4.19 -17.98 -14.69
C ILE A 8 3.84 -18.76 -15.96
N HIS A 9 4.85 -19.14 -16.75
CA HIS A 9 4.66 -19.82 -18.02
C HIS A 9 3.93 -21.15 -17.86
N SER A 10 4.20 -21.91 -16.78
CA SER A 10 3.50 -23.17 -16.49
C SER A 10 2.00 -22.96 -16.24
N SER A 11 1.62 -21.98 -15.40
CA SER A 11 0.19 -21.69 -15.13
C SER A 11 -0.49 -21.07 -16.36
N PHE A 12 0.22 -20.23 -17.12
CA PHE A 12 -0.25 -19.72 -18.40
C PHE A 12 -0.57 -20.83 -19.39
N GLU A 13 0.36 -21.76 -19.65
CA GLU A 13 0.15 -22.85 -20.61
C GLU A 13 -1.01 -23.77 -20.17
N LYS A 14 -1.10 -24.09 -18.87
CA LYS A 14 -2.24 -24.85 -18.33
C LYS A 14 -3.57 -24.14 -18.55
N PHE A 15 -3.59 -22.81 -18.49
CA PHE A 15 -4.81 -22.04 -18.71
C PHE A 15 -5.12 -21.94 -20.21
N LYS A 16 -4.14 -21.59 -21.03
CA LYS A 16 -4.24 -21.57 -22.50
C LYS A 16 -4.77 -22.87 -23.07
N GLN A 17 -4.31 -24.03 -22.58
CA GLN A 17 -4.82 -25.35 -22.99
C GLN A 17 -6.31 -25.59 -22.68
N SER A 18 -6.91 -24.81 -21.78
CA SER A 18 -8.34 -24.88 -21.47
C SER A 18 -9.20 -23.88 -22.24
N VAL A 19 -8.57 -23.03 -23.06
CA VAL A 19 -9.22 -21.99 -23.87
C VAL A 19 -9.37 -22.50 -25.31
N SER A 20 -10.54 -22.32 -25.90
CA SER A 20 -10.75 -22.67 -27.32
C SER A 20 -10.05 -21.67 -28.26
N ALA A 21 -9.80 -22.03 -29.52
CA ALA A 21 -9.17 -21.13 -30.48
C ALA A 21 -9.96 -19.82 -30.69
N ASP A 22 -11.30 -19.88 -30.64
CA ASP A 22 -12.16 -18.71 -30.79
C ASP A 22 -12.10 -17.81 -29.55
N ASP A 23 -12.07 -18.40 -28.35
CA ASP A 23 -11.92 -17.63 -27.12
C ASP A 23 -10.53 -16.99 -27.02
N ALA A 24 -9.47 -17.66 -27.50
CA ALA A 24 -8.11 -17.13 -27.46
C ALA A 24 -8.00 -15.77 -28.16
N LYS A 25 -8.62 -15.62 -29.34
CA LYS A 25 -8.67 -14.33 -30.06
C LYS A 25 -9.34 -13.23 -29.24
N ARG A 26 -10.42 -13.57 -28.53
CA ARG A 26 -11.15 -12.63 -27.66
C ARG A 26 -10.35 -12.29 -26.41
N ILE A 27 -9.58 -13.24 -25.90
CA ILE A 27 -8.68 -13.01 -24.76
C ILE A 27 -7.63 -12.00 -25.14
N GLU A 28 -6.90 -12.23 -26.25
CA GLU A 28 -5.78 -11.41 -26.68
C GLU A 28 -6.12 -9.93 -26.88
N SER A 29 -7.35 -9.60 -27.26
CA SER A 29 -7.80 -8.22 -27.45
C SER A 29 -8.36 -7.53 -26.21
N THR A 30 -8.38 -8.18 -25.04
CA THR A 30 -9.02 -7.61 -23.84
C THR A 30 -8.04 -6.77 -23.02
N GLU A 31 -8.44 -5.53 -22.72
CA GLU A 31 -7.67 -4.59 -21.91
C GLU A 31 -8.34 -4.31 -20.55
N LEU A 32 -7.62 -3.63 -19.65
CA LEU A 32 -8.14 -3.28 -18.31
C LEU A 32 -9.42 -2.43 -18.39
N GLN A 33 -9.51 -1.53 -19.36
CA GLN A 33 -10.67 -0.66 -19.57
C GLN A 33 -11.94 -1.46 -19.87
N ASP A 34 -11.80 -2.57 -20.61
CA ASP A 34 -12.90 -3.49 -20.87
C ASP A 34 -13.43 -4.14 -19.59
N VAL A 35 -12.53 -4.50 -18.67
CA VAL A 35 -12.89 -5.09 -17.37
C VAL A 35 -13.65 -4.07 -16.53
N TRP A 36 -13.15 -2.84 -16.46
CA TRP A 36 -13.85 -1.74 -15.79
C TRP A 36 -15.25 -1.49 -16.38
N ALA A 37 -15.39 -1.56 -17.70
CA ALA A 37 -16.68 -1.42 -18.35
C ALA A 37 -17.64 -2.56 -17.97
N ALA A 38 -17.15 -3.81 -17.92
CA ALA A 38 -17.93 -4.96 -17.48
C ALA A 38 -18.38 -4.84 -16.02
N VAL A 39 -17.49 -4.41 -15.11
CA VAL A 39 -17.84 -4.20 -13.69
C VAL A 39 -18.91 -3.12 -13.54
N ARG A 40 -18.77 -1.98 -14.24
CA ARG A 40 -19.80 -0.93 -14.23
C ARG A 40 -21.13 -1.41 -14.79
N GLN A 41 -21.11 -2.25 -15.82
CA GLN A 41 -22.33 -2.82 -16.38
C GLN A 41 -23.04 -3.71 -15.35
N VAL A 42 -22.29 -4.55 -14.63
CA VAL A 42 -22.85 -5.39 -13.55
C VAL A 42 -23.46 -4.53 -12.44
N ASP A 43 -22.77 -3.46 -12.04
CA ASP A 43 -23.22 -2.57 -10.97
C ASP A 43 -24.49 -1.78 -11.36
N ASN A 44 -24.60 -1.41 -12.63
CA ASN A 44 -25.76 -0.70 -13.19
C ASN A 44 -26.96 -1.62 -13.49
N ASP A 45 -26.78 -2.94 -13.53
CA ASP A 45 -27.88 -3.86 -13.80
C ASP A 45 -28.87 -3.86 -12.62
N GLN A 46 -30.08 -3.38 -12.88
CA GLN A 46 -31.13 -3.26 -11.87
C GLN A 46 -31.51 -4.61 -11.24
N ARG A 47 -31.27 -5.73 -11.94
CA ARG A 47 -31.52 -7.08 -11.40
C ARG A 47 -30.49 -7.49 -10.32
N LEU A 48 -29.36 -6.78 -10.25
CA LEU A 48 -28.20 -7.13 -9.42
C LEU A 48 -27.81 -6.04 -8.41
N GLN A 49 -28.67 -5.03 -8.18
CA GLN A 49 -28.41 -3.82 -7.36
C GLN A 49 -27.80 -4.05 -5.97
N THR A 50 -27.83 -5.28 -5.46
CA THR A 50 -27.24 -5.62 -4.16
C THR A 50 -25.75 -5.95 -4.23
N THR A 51 -25.13 -6.00 -5.41
CA THR A 51 -23.78 -6.58 -5.56
C THR A 51 -22.63 -5.63 -5.26
N GLN A 52 -22.86 -4.31 -5.20
CA GLN A 52 -21.81 -3.28 -4.98
C GLN A 52 -20.50 -3.62 -5.71
N ALA A 53 -20.65 -4.11 -6.95
CA ALA A 53 -19.62 -4.83 -7.68
C ALA A 53 -18.43 -3.91 -7.93
N LEU A 54 -18.70 -2.65 -8.27
CA LEU A 54 -17.67 -1.65 -8.48
C LEU A 54 -16.83 -1.42 -7.23
N ALA A 55 -17.47 -1.16 -6.08
CA ALA A 55 -16.78 -0.89 -4.82
C ALA A 55 -15.91 -2.07 -4.36
N ARG A 56 -16.37 -3.30 -4.59
CA ARG A 56 -15.67 -4.53 -4.16
C ARG A 56 -14.55 -4.96 -5.10
N MET A 57 -14.71 -4.73 -6.40
CA MET A 57 -13.72 -5.10 -7.40
C MET A 57 -12.68 -4.00 -7.65
N GLU A 58 -13.00 -2.74 -7.36
CA GLU A 58 -12.09 -1.62 -7.56
C GLU A 58 -10.70 -1.81 -6.92
N PRO A 59 -10.57 -2.29 -5.66
CA PRO A 59 -9.27 -2.56 -5.06
C PRO A 59 -8.44 -3.56 -5.87
N LEU A 60 -9.06 -4.69 -6.27
CA LEU A 60 -8.42 -5.70 -7.11
C LEU A 60 -7.94 -5.11 -8.44
N LEU A 61 -8.83 -4.40 -9.16
CA LEU A 61 -8.52 -3.88 -10.49
C LEU A 61 -7.45 -2.80 -10.45
N LYS A 62 -7.46 -1.94 -9.43
CA LYS A 62 -6.40 -0.96 -9.19
C LYS A 62 -5.07 -1.64 -8.92
N GLU A 63 -5.04 -2.63 -8.02
CA GLU A 63 -3.80 -3.32 -7.70
C GLU A 63 -3.26 -4.06 -8.92
N ILE A 64 -4.02 -4.97 -9.54
CA ILE A 64 -3.56 -5.69 -10.75
C ILE A 64 -3.17 -4.72 -11.87
N GLY A 65 -3.85 -3.56 -11.98
CA GLY A 65 -3.46 -2.51 -12.92
C GLY A 65 -2.01 -2.06 -12.73
N LYS A 66 -1.53 -1.95 -11.49
CA LYS A 66 -0.12 -1.63 -11.18
C LYS A 66 0.82 -2.80 -11.50
N TYR A 67 0.35 -4.05 -11.47
CA TYR A 67 1.15 -5.20 -11.89
C TYR A 67 1.43 -5.21 -13.39
N SER A 68 0.61 -4.55 -14.22
CA SER A 68 0.79 -4.53 -15.68
C SER A 68 2.15 -3.94 -16.09
N SER A 69 2.61 -2.88 -15.43
CA SER A 69 3.95 -2.30 -15.68
C SER A 69 5.10 -3.17 -15.14
N ILE A 70 4.82 -4.11 -14.23
CA ILE A 70 5.77 -5.14 -13.79
C ILE A 70 5.78 -6.31 -14.77
N SER A 71 4.66 -6.57 -15.45
CA SER A 71 4.57 -7.64 -16.46
C SER A 71 5.57 -7.45 -17.60
N ASP A 72 5.95 -6.20 -17.90
CA ASP A 72 6.99 -5.85 -18.86
C ASP A 72 8.34 -6.52 -18.55
N ILE A 73 8.61 -6.80 -17.28
CA ILE A 73 9.84 -7.50 -16.84
C ILE A 73 9.83 -8.97 -17.29
N PHE A 74 8.64 -9.55 -17.46
CA PHE A 74 8.46 -10.89 -17.99
C PHE A 74 8.18 -10.90 -19.50
N ASN A 75 8.21 -9.74 -20.17
CA ASN A 75 7.82 -9.58 -21.56
C ASN A 75 8.66 -10.50 -22.47
N ASP A 76 8.02 -11.56 -22.95
CA ASP A 76 8.56 -12.51 -23.91
C ASP A 76 7.67 -12.67 -25.14
N GLY A 77 6.81 -11.68 -25.38
CA GLY A 77 5.76 -11.73 -26.41
C GLY A 77 4.52 -12.52 -25.98
N THR A 78 4.50 -13.13 -24.79
CA THR A 78 3.28 -13.76 -24.26
C THR A 78 2.33 -12.70 -23.71
N PRO A 79 1.04 -12.71 -24.09
CA PRO A 79 0.06 -11.72 -23.64
C PRO A 79 -0.47 -12.06 -22.23
N TYR A 80 0.42 -12.16 -21.23
CA TYR A 80 0.07 -12.54 -19.86
C TYR A 80 -1.08 -11.69 -19.30
N MET A 81 -1.06 -10.38 -19.55
CA MET A 81 -2.09 -9.48 -19.04
C MET A 81 -3.46 -9.71 -19.66
N ALA A 82 -3.52 -10.04 -20.95
CA ALA A 82 -4.77 -10.39 -21.60
C ALA A 82 -5.44 -11.59 -20.92
N TYR A 83 -4.64 -12.57 -20.50
CA TYR A 83 -5.10 -13.75 -19.75
C TYR A 83 -5.45 -13.46 -18.28
N VAL A 84 -5.10 -12.28 -17.76
CA VAL A 84 -5.61 -11.79 -16.47
C VAL A 84 -6.92 -11.01 -16.67
N TRP A 85 -7.01 -10.16 -17.69
CA TRP A 85 -8.18 -9.31 -17.91
C TRP A 85 -9.39 -10.04 -18.47
N ALA A 86 -9.19 -10.84 -19.51
CA ALA A 86 -10.29 -11.48 -20.22
C ALA A 86 -11.13 -12.42 -19.34
N PRO A 87 -10.55 -13.23 -18.44
CA PRO A 87 -11.37 -14.08 -17.57
C PRO A 87 -12.21 -13.29 -16.58
N ILE A 88 -11.71 -12.15 -16.06
CA ILE A 88 -12.50 -11.29 -15.18
C ILE A 88 -13.74 -10.80 -15.94
N LYS A 89 -13.54 -10.19 -17.10
CA LYS A 89 -14.65 -9.72 -17.97
C LYS A 89 -15.62 -10.86 -18.30
N PHE A 90 -15.11 -11.99 -18.79
CA PHE A 90 -15.91 -13.13 -19.21
C PHE A 90 -16.74 -13.73 -18.07
N ASN A 91 -16.10 -13.98 -16.92
CA ASN A 91 -16.77 -14.58 -15.76
C ASN A 91 -17.85 -13.64 -15.22
N LEU A 92 -17.59 -12.33 -15.16
CA LEU A 92 -18.59 -11.34 -14.73
C LEU A 92 -19.81 -11.33 -15.65
N GLN A 93 -19.60 -11.34 -16.97
CA GLN A 93 -20.69 -11.33 -17.96
C GLN A 93 -21.57 -12.57 -17.88
N LEU A 94 -21.01 -13.74 -17.57
CA LEU A 94 -21.80 -14.96 -17.38
C LEU A 94 -22.47 -14.99 -16.00
N ALA A 95 -21.75 -14.60 -14.96
CA ALA A 95 -22.27 -14.60 -13.60
C ALA A 95 -23.41 -13.60 -13.41
N SER A 96 -23.42 -12.48 -14.15
CA SER A 96 -24.45 -11.44 -14.06
C SER A 96 -25.85 -11.93 -14.43
N GLU A 97 -26.01 -13.10 -15.05
CA GLU A 97 -27.32 -13.70 -15.29
C GLU A 97 -28.07 -14.01 -13.97
N ARG A 98 -27.33 -14.19 -12.87
CA ARG A 98 -27.85 -14.67 -11.58
C ARG A 98 -27.15 -14.04 -10.39
N LYS A 99 -27.93 -13.40 -9.51
CA LYS A 99 -27.45 -12.69 -8.31
C LYS A 99 -26.54 -13.53 -7.40
N ASP A 100 -26.88 -14.79 -7.17
CA ASP A 100 -26.12 -15.66 -6.30
C ASP A 100 -24.76 -16.07 -6.88
N VAL A 101 -24.71 -16.26 -8.20
CA VAL A 101 -23.48 -16.59 -8.93
C VAL A 101 -22.51 -15.40 -8.95
N ILE A 102 -23.03 -14.21 -9.29
CA ILE A 102 -22.21 -12.99 -9.33
C ILE A 102 -21.71 -12.61 -7.94
N GLU A 103 -22.50 -12.80 -6.89
CA GLU A 103 -22.07 -12.55 -5.51
C GLU A 103 -20.91 -13.46 -5.09
N ALA A 104 -21.02 -14.77 -5.35
CA ALA A 104 -19.94 -15.72 -5.06
C ALA A 104 -18.66 -15.38 -5.83
N LEU A 105 -18.80 -15.01 -7.11
CA LEU A 105 -17.67 -14.65 -7.95
C LEU A 105 -16.99 -13.35 -7.50
N ILE A 106 -17.76 -12.28 -7.24
CA ILE A 106 -17.23 -11.00 -6.76
C ILE A 106 -16.57 -11.18 -5.40
N SER A 107 -17.15 -11.98 -4.51
CA SER A 107 -16.54 -12.28 -3.21
C SER A 107 -15.16 -12.92 -3.37
N ALA A 108 -15.04 -13.94 -4.23
CA ALA A 108 -13.75 -14.58 -4.48
C ALA A 108 -12.73 -13.61 -5.12
N TYR A 109 -13.17 -12.74 -6.02
CA TYR A 109 -12.31 -11.69 -6.59
C TYR A 109 -11.86 -10.67 -5.54
N ALA A 110 -12.75 -10.27 -4.63
CA ALA A 110 -12.42 -9.37 -3.54
C ALA A 110 -11.40 -10.02 -2.58
N ASP A 111 -11.55 -11.31 -2.27
CA ASP A 111 -10.60 -12.06 -1.44
C ASP A 111 -9.22 -12.18 -2.10
N ILE A 112 -9.17 -12.38 -3.42
CA ILE A 112 -7.92 -12.33 -4.19
C ILE A 112 -7.31 -10.94 -4.10
N GLY A 113 -8.10 -9.90 -4.31
CA GLY A 113 -7.63 -8.51 -4.26
C GLY A 113 -7.04 -8.15 -2.90
N ALA A 114 -7.70 -8.57 -1.82
CA ALA A 114 -7.23 -8.40 -0.44
C ALA A 114 -5.97 -9.22 -0.13
N ALA A 115 -5.72 -10.31 -0.86
CA ALA A 115 -4.52 -11.12 -0.72
C ALA A 115 -3.32 -10.59 -1.52
N LEU A 116 -3.53 -9.65 -2.45
CA LEU A 116 -2.44 -9.04 -3.21
C LEU A 116 -1.68 -8.05 -2.32
N PRO A 117 -0.33 -8.07 -2.32
CA PRO A 117 0.44 -7.02 -1.68
C PRO A 117 0.15 -5.67 -2.33
N SER A 118 -0.08 -4.67 -1.48
CA SER A 118 -0.42 -3.31 -1.91
C SER A 118 0.83 -2.57 -2.40
N PHE A 119 0.74 -2.03 -3.61
CA PHE A 119 1.71 -1.04 -4.10
C PHE A 119 1.25 0.35 -3.67
N GLU A 120 1.38 0.71 -2.40
CA GLU A 120 1.31 2.12 -2.02
C GLU A 120 2.47 2.90 -2.65
N SER A 121 2.24 4.20 -2.89
CA SER A 121 3.03 5.33 -3.45
C SER A 121 4.52 5.22 -3.85
N ASN A 122 5.28 4.20 -3.45
CA ASN A 122 6.69 3.97 -3.76
C ASN A 122 6.92 2.85 -4.80
N PHE A 123 6.07 2.77 -5.82
CA PHE A 123 6.20 1.81 -6.93
C PHE A 123 7.57 1.90 -7.64
N ASP A 124 8.16 3.09 -7.74
CA ASP A 124 9.48 3.30 -8.35
C ASP A 124 10.62 2.59 -7.60
N GLY A 125 10.50 2.47 -6.27
CA GLY A 125 11.44 1.72 -5.45
C GLY A 125 11.37 0.21 -5.75
N TYR A 126 10.16 -0.30 -6.02
CA TYR A 126 9.98 -1.69 -6.40
C TYR A 126 10.59 -1.98 -7.75
N ARG A 127 10.40 -1.14 -8.77
CA ARG A 127 10.94 -1.39 -10.12
C ARG A 127 12.46 -1.44 -10.12
N THR A 128 13.10 -0.53 -9.38
CA THR A 128 14.57 -0.48 -9.24
C THR A 128 15.09 -1.68 -8.45
N ALA A 129 14.43 -2.05 -7.35
CA ALA A 129 14.79 -3.22 -6.56
C ALA A 129 14.45 -4.55 -7.25
N PHE A 130 13.53 -4.53 -8.21
CA PHE A 130 13.05 -5.71 -8.91
C PHE A 130 14.16 -6.37 -9.68
N ASP A 131 15.00 -5.58 -10.36
CA ASP A 131 16.02 -6.14 -11.24
C ASP A 131 17.08 -6.94 -10.50
N ASP A 132 17.39 -6.53 -9.27
CA ASP A 132 18.45 -7.10 -8.45
C ASP A 132 17.96 -8.20 -7.49
N ILE A 133 16.67 -8.20 -7.12
CA ILE A 133 16.14 -9.11 -6.07
C ILE A 133 15.37 -10.29 -6.69
N LYS A 134 16.03 -11.44 -6.77
CA LYS A 134 15.46 -12.68 -7.33
C LYS A 134 14.21 -13.17 -6.57
N GLU A 135 14.19 -13.02 -5.25
CA GLU A 135 13.09 -13.41 -4.38
C GLU A 135 11.83 -12.60 -4.71
N LEU A 136 12.00 -11.31 -5.02
CA LEU A 136 10.92 -10.44 -5.45
C LEU A 136 10.37 -10.92 -6.79
N LYS A 137 11.23 -11.12 -7.80
CA LYS A 137 10.82 -11.68 -9.10
C LYS A 137 10.01 -12.97 -8.92
N TYR A 138 10.46 -13.87 -8.02
CA TYR A 138 9.77 -15.13 -7.74
C TYR A 138 8.39 -14.93 -7.10
N ALA A 139 8.29 -14.08 -6.08
CA ALA A 139 7.03 -13.79 -5.41
C ALA A 139 6.00 -13.22 -6.37
N PHE A 140 6.43 -12.32 -7.26
CA PHE A 140 5.58 -11.81 -8.34
C PHE A 140 5.15 -12.88 -9.33
N GLY A 141 6.08 -13.74 -9.76
CA GLY A 141 5.73 -14.86 -10.63
C GLY A 141 4.73 -15.81 -9.99
N ALA A 142 4.86 -16.06 -8.69
CA ALA A 142 3.91 -16.85 -7.92
C ALA A 142 2.54 -16.16 -7.80
N ILE A 143 2.50 -14.84 -7.60
CA ILE A 143 1.24 -14.06 -7.59
C ILE A 143 0.51 -14.17 -8.93
N TYR A 144 1.21 -13.92 -10.03
CA TYR A 144 0.65 -14.07 -11.37
C TYR A 144 0.13 -15.47 -11.62
N SER A 145 0.91 -16.49 -11.24
CA SER A 145 0.51 -17.89 -11.38
C SER A 145 -0.76 -18.20 -10.60
N GLY A 146 -0.87 -17.69 -9.37
CA GLY A 146 -2.08 -17.85 -8.56
C GLY A 146 -3.32 -17.21 -9.20
N ILE A 147 -3.19 -15.99 -9.75
CA ILE A 147 -4.29 -15.34 -10.47
C ILE A 147 -4.73 -16.19 -11.69
N LEU A 148 -3.77 -16.66 -12.49
CA LEU A 148 -4.03 -17.50 -13.67
C LEU A 148 -4.66 -18.85 -13.29
N ASP A 149 -4.22 -19.47 -12.19
CA ASP A 149 -4.78 -20.73 -11.71
C ASP A 149 -6.22 -20.54 -11.22
N PHE A 150 -6.51 -19.45 -10.51
CA PHE A 150 -7.88 -19.08 -10.15
C PHE A 150 -8.75 -18.87 -11.39
N HIS A 151 -8.28 -18.08 -12.37
CA HIS A 151 -9.02 -17.85 -13.61
C HIS A 151 -9.26 -19.14 -14.38
N ARG A 152 -8.28 -20.05 -14.43
CA ARG A 152 -8.45 -21.35 -15.07
C ARG A 152 -9.54 -22.19 -14.38
N ILE A 153 -9.63 -22.15 -13.06
CA ILE A 153 -10.67 -22.85 -12.31
C ILE A 153 -12.04 -22.29 -12.68
N THR A 154 -12.23 -20.98 -12.56
CA THR A 154 -13.53 -20.34 -12.83
C THR A 154 -13.92 -20.44 -14.29
N TRP A 155 -12.97 -20.26 -15.21
CA TRP A 155 -13.16 -20.46 -16.64
C TRP A 155 -13.71 -21.86 -16.95
N LYS A 156 -13.11 -22.90 -16.35
CA LYS A 156 -13.59 -24.27 -16.52
C LYS A 156 -15.00 -24.49 -16.01
N ILE A 157 -15.39 -23.85 -14.91
CA ILE A 157 -16.76 -23.92 -14.38
C ILE A 157 -17.73 -23.36 -15.42
N PHE A 158 -17.51 -22.11 -15.85
CA PHE A 158 -18.40 -21.39 -16.76
C PHE A 158 -18.44 -21.97 -18.18
N ARG A 159 -17.42 -22.73 -18.59
CA ARG A 159 -17.41 -23.44 -19.88
C ARG A 159 -18.12 -24.80 -19.86
N ARG A 160 -18.59 -25.29 -18.71
CA ARG A 160 -19.40 -26.53 -18.67
C ARG A 160 -20.79 -26.26 -19.26
N VAL A 161 -21.30 -27.19 -20.08
CA VAL A 161 -22.63 -27.07 -20.72
C VAL A 161 -23.75 -26.78 -19.71
N HIS A 162 -23.71 -27.40 -18.53
CA HIS A 162 -24.72 -27.27 -17.46
C HIS A 162 -24.24 -26.43 -16.28
N TRP A 163 -23.32 -25.48 -16.50
CA TRP A 163 -22.74 -24.67 -15.42
C TRP A 163 -23.82 -23.94 -14.60
N ARG A 164 -24.90 -23.48 -15.25
CA ARG A 164 -26.00 -22.77 -14.58
C ARG A 164 -26.67 -23.65 -13.52
N GLN A 165 -27.04 -24.87 -13.89
CA GLN A 165 -27.74 -25.78 -12.98
C GLN A 165 -26.81 -26.32 -11.89
N LEU A 166 -25.54 -26.53 -12.22
CA LEU A 166 -24.57 -27.18 -11.34
C LEU A 166 -23.63 -26.21 -10.62
N PHE A 167 -23.88 -24.89 -10.71
CA PHE A 167 -22.93 -23.89 -10.22
C PHE A 167 -22.48 -24.16 -8.79
N TYR A 168 -23.41 -24.37 -7.85
CA TYR A 168 -23.07 -24.61 -6.45
C TYR A 168 -22.20 -25.85 -6.24
N THR A 169 -22.49 -26.95 -6.94
CA THR A 169 -21.69 -28.16 -6.88
C THR A 169 -20.29 -27.93 -7.45
N LEU A 170 -20.20 -27.37 -8.67
CA LEU A 170 -18.93 -27.07 -9.33
C LEU A 170 -18.08 -26.08 -8.53
N TRP A 171 -18.72 -25.07 -7.94
CA TRP A 171 -18.09 -24.06 -7.11
C TRP A 171 -17.56 -24.68 -5.82
N LYS A 172 -18.41 -25.41 -5.08
CA LYS A 172 -18.03 -26.11 -3.85
C LYS A 172 -16.88 -27.09 -4.06
N ASP A 173 -16.92 -27.88 -5.13
CA ASP A 173 -15.85 -28.82 -5.49
C ASP A 173 -14.52 -28.11 -5.82
N SER A 174 -14.60 -26.85 -6.25
CA SER A 174 -13.45 -26.02 -6.61
C SER A 174 -12.90 -25.21 -5.43
N MET A 175 -13.69 -24.97 -4.37
CA MET A 175 -13.32 -24.14 -3.21
C MET A 175 -11.97 -24.51 -2.59
N PRO A 176 -11.62 -25.80 -2.36
CA PRO A 176 -10.33 -26.14 -1.76
C PRO A 176 -9.13 -25.62 -2.57
N LYS A 177 -9.26 -25.58 -3.91
CA LYS A 177 -8.21 -25.06 -4.80
C LYS A 177 -8.19 -23.54 -4.83
N ILE A 178 -9.36 -22.90 -4.80
CA ILE A 178 -9.49 -21.44 -4.73
C ILE A 178 -8.88 -20.93 -3.41
N GLU A 179 -9.23 -21.53 -2.28
CA GLU A 179 -8.69 -21.19 -0.97
C GLU A 179 -7.19 -21.41 -0.88
N SER A 180 -6.69 -22.56 -1.40
CA SER A 180 -5.25 -22.81 -1.48
C SER A 180 -4.52 -21.74 -2.31
N THR A 181 -5.14 -21.28 -3.40
CA THR A 181 -4.61 -20.20 -4.24
C THR A 181 -4.55 -18.89 -3.46
N ILE A 182 -5.63 -18.49 -2.81
CA ILE A 182 -5.70 -17.26 -2.00
C ILE A 182 -4.67 -17.30 -0.86
N ASN A 183 -4.53 -18.43 -0.17
CA ASN A 183 -3.54 -18.59 0.89
C ASN A 183 -2.11 -18.48 0.38
N SER A 184 -1.84 -19.03 -0.81
CA SER A 184 -0.53 -18.87 -1.46
C SER A 184 -0.25 -17.40 -1.81
N LEU A 185 -1.24 -16.68 -2.34
CA LEU A 185 -1.14 -15.24 -2.63
C LEU A 185 -0.81 -14.44 -1.37
N LYS A 186 -1.53 -14.67 -0.26
CA LYS A 186 -1.26 -14.03 1.04
C LYS A 186 0.17 -14.27 1.50
N GLN A 187 0.64 -15.51 1.44
CA GLN A 187 2.01 -15.86 1.83
C GLN A 187 3.05 -15.11 0.99
N GLN A 188 2.84 -14.99 -0.32
CA GLN A 188 3.75 -14.21 -1.18
C GLN A 188 3.66 -12.71 -0.89
N GLY A 189 2.47 -12.19 -0.62
CA GLY A 189 2.26 -10.82 -0.17
C GLY A 189 3.07 -10.48 1.08
N ASP A 190 2.96 -11.31 2.11
CA ASP A 190 3.71 -11.14 3.36
C ASP A 190 5.24 -11.16 3.17
N LEU A 191 5.74 -11.91 2.17
CA LEU A 191 7.17 -11.93 1.85
C LEU A 191 7.60 -10.61 1.21
N ILE A 192 6.80 -10.08 0.29
CA ILE A 192 7.05 -8.80 -0.38
C ILE A 192 7.01 -7.65 0.64
N ASP A 193 5.99 -7.64 1.50
CA ASP A 193 5.84 -6.59 2.52
C ASP A 193 6.96 -6.61 3.56
N ARG A 194 7.35 -7.79 4.06
CA ARG A 194 8.51 -7.90 4.96
C ARG A 194 9.79 -7.36 4.32
N ARG A 195 10.00 -7.64 3.03
CA ARG A 195 11.18 -7.13 2.31
C ARG A 195 11.13 -5.62 2.13
N ARG A 196 9.95 -5.06 1.84
CA ARG A 196 9.75 -3.60 1.79
C ARG A 196 10.13 -2.96 3.12
N LEU A 197 9.61 -3.49 4.23
CA LEU A 197 9.90 -2.97 5.57
C LEU A 197 11.40 -3.01 5.89
N ALA A 198 12.07 -4.12 5.60
CA ALA A 198 13.52 -4.26 5.81
C ALA A 198 14.37 -3.30 4.95
N THR A 199 13.90 -2.96 3.75
CA THR A 199 14.60 -2.00 2.87
C THR A 199 14.37 -0.56 3.34
N SER A 200 13.17 -0.24 3.82
CA SER A 200 12.88 1.09 4.37
C SER A 200 13.66 1.38 5.66
N SER A 201 13.88 0.36 6.50
CA SER A 201 14.66 0.51 7.74
C SER A 201 16.16 0.64 7.48
N SER A 202 16.71 -0.06 6.48
CA SER A 202 18.13 0.09 6.11
C SER A 202 18.43 1.46 5.49
N ILE A 203 17.50 2.02 4.71
CA ILE A 203 17.61 3.39 4.18
C ILE A 203 17.59 4.43 5.32
N GLN A 204 16.76 4.23 6.35
CA GLN A 204 16.73 5.13 7.51
C GLN A 204 18.04 5.08 8.32
N LEU A 205 18.63 3.90 8.52
CA LEU A 205 19.90 3.72 9.22
C LEU A 205 21.11 4.28 8.44
N GLY A 206 21.08 4.20 7.11
CA GLY A 206 22.11 4.83 6.26
C GLY A 206 22.05 6.35 6.30
N GLY A 207 20.84 6.93 6.25
CA GLY A 207 20.65 8.38 6.30
C GLY A 207 21.00 9.03 7.64
N THR A 208 20.85 8.32 8.76
CA THR A 208 21.31 8.81 10.08
C THR A 208 22.83 8.80 10.18
N ASN A 209 23.48 7.77 9.67
CA ASN A 209 24.95 7.68 9.70
C ASN A 209 25.60 8.76 8.82
N ASP A 210 25.04 9.08 7.65
CA ASP A 210 25.59 10.14 6.79
C ASP A 210 25.43 11.54 7.41
N GLN A 211 24.33 11.82 8.10
CA GLN A 211 24.16 13.08 8.84
C GLN A 211 25.10 13.18 10.04
N ASP A 212 25.26 12.09 10.81
CA ASP A 212 26.16 12.04 11.97
C ASP A 212 27.64 12.14 11.55
N VAL A 213 28.00 11.58 10.39
CA VAL A 213 29.36 11.66 9.82
C VAL A 213 29.67 13.07 9.31
N GLU A 214 28.71 13.74 8.66
CA GLU A 214 28.89 15.10 8.17
C GLU A 214 28.94 16.13 9.33
N GLU A 215 28.14 15.92 10.38
CA GLU A 215 28.18 16.75 11.59
C GLU A 215 29.51 16.57 12.35
N ARG A 216 30.04 15.34 12.44
CA ARG A 216 31.39 15.09 13.00
C ARG A 216 32.50 15.73 12.16
N ARG A 217 32.43 15.67 10.83
CA ARG A 217 33.40 16.34 9.93
C ARG A 217 33.37 17.85 10.10
N SER A 218 32.18 18.43 10.20
CA SER A 218 31.99 19.88 10.42
C SER A 218 32.52 20.32 11.79
N HIS A 219 32.30 19.52 12.85
CA HIS A 219 32.85 19.79 14.18
C HIS A 219 34.38 19.67 14.19
N GLN A 220 34.94 18.66 13.54
CA GLN A 220 36.39 18.48 13.41
C GLN A 220 37.06 19.67 12.69
N HIS A 221 36.42 20.20 11.64
CA HIS A 221 36.93 21.37 10.92
C HIS A 221 36.94 22.62 11.80
N ARG A 222 35.85 22.89 12.53
CA ARG A 222 35.78 24.01 13.50
C ARG A 222 36.84 23.92 14.59
N VAL A 223 37.10 22.73 15.12
CA VAL A 223 38.13 22.54 16.17
C VAL A 223 39.53 22.78 15.60
N ARG A 224 39.79 22.33 14.37
CA ARG A 224 41.08 22.54 13.71
C ARG A 224 41.33 24.02 13.39
N ASP A 225 40.33 24.74 12.90
CA ASP A 225 40.46 26.16 12.57
C ASP A 225 40.67 27.02 13.84
N ASN A 226 40.00 26.66 14.94
CA ASN A 226 40.21 27.31 16.25
C ASN A 226 41.60 27.02 16.85
N ALA A 227 42.17 25.84 16.61
CA ALA A 227 43.51 25.49 17.09
C ALA A 227 44.63 26.20 16.30
N VAL A 228 44.38 26.56 15.04
CA VAL A 228 45.31 27.36 14.23
C VAL A 228 45.25 28.84 14.61
N ALA A 229 44.09 29.33 15.07
CA ALA A 229 43.90 30.73 15.45
C ALA A 229 44.47 31.10 16.84
N ASN A 230 44.73 30.12 17.72
CA ASN A 230 45.31 30.35 19.06
C ASN A 230 46.38 29.29 19.39
N PRO A 231 47.67 29.60 19.26
CA PRO A 231 48.73 28.73 19.77
C PRO A 231 48.75 28.84 21.31
N VAL A 232 48.55 27.72 21.99
CA VAL A 232 48.55 27.65 23.46
C VAL A 232 49.96 27.91 24.00
N GLU A 233 50.13 29.06 24.67
CA GLU A 233 51.27 29.34 25.53
C GLU A 233 51.01 28.76 26.93
N SER A 234 51.88 27.86 27.38
CA SER A 234 51.77 27.18 28.67
C SER A 234 52.22 28.05 29.83
N ARG A 235 51.34 28.34 30.80
CA ARG A 235 51.73 28.85 32.14
C ARG A 235 50.85 28.30 33.28
N PRO A 236 51.39 28.20 34.52
CA PRO A 236 50.98 27.21 35.51
C PRO A 236 49.89 27.69 36.48
N LEU A 237 49.29 26.71 37.15
CA LEU A 237 48.21 26.82 38.14
C LEU A 237 48.56 27.72 39.34
N THR A 238 47.64 28.65 39.67
CA THR A 238 47.28 29.00 41.06
C THR A 238 45.85 29.55 41.16
N THR A 239 45.06 28.88 42.00
CA THR A 239 44.15 29.42 43.03
C THR A 239 42.91 30.25 42.65
N PHE A 240 41.75 29.59 42.85
CA PHE A 240 40.54 30.00 43.58
C PHE A 240 39.91 31.37 43.30
N GLU A 241 38.81 31.35 42.54
CA GLU A 241 37.68 32.25 42.77
C GLU A 241 36.37 31.51 42.48
N THR A 242 35.52 31.45 43.49
CA THR A 242 34.19 30.84 43.49
C THR A 242 33.13 31.82 43.00
N LEU A 243 32.21 31.28 42.19
CA LEU A 243 30.82 31.73 42.02
C LEU A 243 30.60 33.15 41.48
N GLU A 244 30.27 33.25 40.19
CA GLU A 244 28.98 33.83 39.76
C GLU A 244 28.41 33.06 38.56
N THR A 245 27.33 32.35 38.85
CA THR A 245 26.12 32.13 38.06
C THR A 245 26.16 32.38 36.54
N GLY A 246 26.03 31.29 35.79
CA GLY A 246 25.68 31.30 34.37
C GLY A 246 25.39 29.89 33.85
N VAL A 247 24.65 29.09 34.62
CA VAL A 247 24.11 27.82 34.11
C VAL A 247 23.03 28.17 33.10
N ASP A 248 23.35 28.04 31.81
CA ASP A 248 22.35 27.85 30.78
C ASP A 248 22.60 26.51 30.05
N ILE A 249 22.65 25.44 30.85
CA ILE A 249 22.40 24.08 30.38
C ILE A 249 20.88 23.91 30.42
N GLY A 250 20.18 24.39 29.39
CA GLY A 250 18.74 24.53 29.53
C GLY A 250 17.88 24.73 28.30
N ALA A 251 18.38 24.68 27.07
CA ALA A 251 17.48 24.75 25.92
C ALA A 251 17.99 23.93 24.73
N ARG A 252 17.59 22.65 24.80
CA ARG A 252 17.44 21.76 23.66
C ARG A 252 16.99 22.54 22.42
N THR A 253 17.66 22.26 21.32
CA THR A 253 17.38 22.65 19.94
C THR A 253 15.90 22.45 19.56
N LEU A 254 15.03 23.35 20.00
CA LEU A 254 13.67 23.49 19.49
C LEU A 254 13.75 24.23 18.15
N ARG A 255 14.06 23.43 17.14
CA ARG A 255 13.81 23.66 15.70
C ARG A 255 12.63 24.62 15.53
N ARG A 256 12.91 25.90 15.21
CA ARG A 256 11.89 26.97 15.05
C ARG A 256 10.90 26.62 13.94
N LYS A 257 9.87 25.84 14.28
CA LYS A 257 8.63 25.73 13.52
C LYS A 257 7.97 27.12 13.54
N CYS A 258 7.33 27.50 12.43
CA CYS A 258 6.56 28.75 12.36
C CYS A 258 5.61 28.83 13.56
N VAL A 259 5.66 29.93 14.33
CA VAL A 259 4.87 30.10 15.56
C VAL A 259 3.38 29.91 15.28
N ALA A 260 2.90 30.37 14.13
CA ALA A 260 1.51 30.16 13.69
C ALA A 260 1.19 28.68 13.44
N CYS A 261 2.09 27.92 12.79
CA CYS A 261 1.89 26.49 12.57
C CYS A 261 1.94 25.69 13.87
N PHE A 262 2.77 26.11 14.83
CA PHE A 262 2.84 25.49 16.15
C PHE A 262 1.59 25.80 16.99
N ALA A 263 1.09 27.04 16.95
CA ALA A 263 -0.14 27.44 17.61
C ALA A 263 -1.37 26.68 17.07
N VAL A 264 -1.52 26.56 15.75
CA VAL A 264 -2.62 25.80 15.13
C VAL A 264 -2.55 24.31 15.50
N TYR A 265 -1.34 23.73 15.53
CA TYR A 265 -1.15 22.35 15.96
C TYR A 265 -1.54 22.15 17.43
N LEU A 266 -1.09 23.04 18.31
CA LEU A 266 -1.45 22.95 19.73
C LEU A 266 -2.94 23.14 19.97
N LEU A 267 -3.59 24.06 19.25
CA LEU A 267 -5.03 24.27 19.35
C LEU A 267 -5.80 23.03 18.89
N TRP A 268 -5.34 22.37 17.82
CA TRP A 268 -5.95 21.12 17.37
C TRP A 268 -5.74 19.96 18.35
N VAL A 269 -4.53 19.82 18.91
CA VAL A 269 -4.24 18.82 19.95
C VAL A 269 -5.12 19.06 21.18
N ALA A 270 -5.31 20.32 21.59
CA ALA A 270 -6.18 20.66 22.71
C ALA A 270 -7.65 20.29 22.45
N VAL A 271 -8.15 20.53 21.23
CA VAL A 271 -9.51 20.12 20.84
C VAL A 271 -9.64 18.59 20.83
N ALA A 272 -8.69 17.88 20.23
CA ALA A 272 -8.72 16.41 20.17
C ALA A 272 -8.67 15.76 21.56
N VAL A 273 -7.76 16.23 22.41
CA VAL A 273 -7.65 15.74 23.80
C VAL A 273 -8.88 16.11 24.61
N GLY A 274 -9.41 17.33 24.46
CA GLY A 274 -10.63 17.77 25.12
C GLY A 274 -11.86 16.93 24.74
N SER A 275 -12.02 16.60 23.45
CA SER A 275 -13.10 15.74 22.97
C SER A 275 -13.00 14.31 23.51
N LEU A 276 -11.79 13.76 23.63
CA LEU A 276 -11.57 12.44 24.21
C LEU A 276 -11.85 12.41 25.72
N VAL A 277 -11.41 13.44 26.46
CA VAL A 277 -11.68 13.56 27.91
C VAL A 277 -13.17 13.73 28.18
N LEU A 278 -13.88 14.54 27.39
CA LEU A 278 -15.33 14.69 27.50
C LEU A 278 -16.07 13.39 27.13
N GLY A 279 -15.62 12.67 26.11
CA GLY A 279 -16.16 11.37 25.74
C GLY A 279 -15.98 10.31 26.84
N LEU A 280 -14.79 10.26 27.45
CA LEU A 280 -14.47 9.37 28.58
C LEU A 280 -15.29 9.72 29.83
N TRP A 281 -15.38 11.01 30.18
CA TRP A 281 -16.16 11.46 31.33
C TRP A 281 -17.65 11.16 31.16
N ARG A 282 -18.21 11.41 29.97
CA ARG A 282 -19.60 11.11 29.66
C ARG A 282 -19.87 9.60 29.71
N SER A 283 -18.97 8.78 29.17
CA SER A 283 -19.07 7.32 29.24
C SER A 283 -19.06 6.80 30.68
N PHE A 284 -18.28 7.43 31.56
CA PHE A 284 -18.22 7.06 32.98
C PHE A 284 -19.43 7.55 33.77
N ALA A 285 -19.95 8.75 33.46
CA ALA A 285 -21.06 9.36 34.18
C ALA A 285 -22.44 8.80 33.81
N THR A 286 -22.65 8.37 32.56
CA THR A 286 -23.97 7.92 32.09
C THR A 286 -24.12 6.40 31.95
N GLY A 287 -23.06 5.61 32.17
CA GLY A 287 -23.10 4.15 32.14
C GLY A 287 -23.48 3.52 30.78
N ASP A 288 -23.43 4.31 29.70
CA ASP A 288 -23.83 3.89 28.35
C ASP A 288 -22.58 3.39 27.61
N GLU A 289 -22.37 2.07 27.60
CA GLU A 289 -21.20 1.43 27.00
C GLU A 289 -21.23 1.57 25.47
N GLY A 290 -20.52 2.58 24.95
CA GLY A 290 -20.03 2.58 23.57
C GLY A 290 -20.40 3.77 22.68
N LYS A 291 -21.36 4.63 23.07
CA LYS A 291 -21.75 5.78 22.22
C LYS A 291 -20.87 7.02 22.40
N GLY A 292 -20.32 7.24 23.60
CA GLY A 292 -19.44 8.39 23.86
C GLY A 292 -18.11 8.35 23.08
N PHE A 293 -17.65 7.14 22.75
CA PHE A 293 -16.38 6.94 22.06
C PHE A 293 -16.50 7.11 20.54
N THR A 294 -17.64 6.74 19.95
CA THR A 294 -17.90 6.90 18.51
C THR A 294 -18.05 8.36 18.11
N ASP A 295 -18.70 9.18 18.93
CA ASP A 295 -18.83 10.62 18.67
C ASP A 295 -17.48 11.36 18.80
N ALA A 296 -16.66 11.00 19.80
CA ALA A 296 -15.32 11.58 19.95
C ALA A 296 -14.38 11.19 18.79
N ALA A 297 -14.43 9.92 18.36
CA ALA A 297 -13.67 9.44 17.20
C ALA A 297 -14.11 10.14 15.91
N TYR A 298 -15.41 10.41 15.74
CA TYR A 298 -15.95 11.14 14.59
C TYR A 298 -15.45 12.60 14.55
N VAL A 299 -15.45 13.31 15.69
CA VAL A 299 -14.94 14.69 15.76
C VAL A 299 -13.43 14.76 15.45
N VAL A 300 -12.64 13.79 15.94
CA VAL A 300 -11.20 13.72 15.65
C VAL A 300 -10.95 13.36 14.17
N ALA A 301 -11.72 12.43 13.60
CA ALA A 301 -11.59 12.03 12.20
C ALA A 301 -11.97 13.15 11.23
N VAL A 302 -13.11 13.82 11.44
CA VAL A 302 -13.56 14.95 10.61
C VAL A 302 -12.65 16.15 10.78
N GLY A 303 -12.20 16.44 12.02
CA GLY A 303 -11.23 17.50 12.30
C GLY A 303 -9.89 17.28 11.60
N GLY A 304 -9.41 16.03 11.54
CA GLY A 304 -8.19 15.66 10.81
C GLY A 304 -8.31 15.91 9.31
N ILE A 305 -9.45 15.59 8.71
CA ILE A 305 -9.69 15.77 7.26
C ILE A 305 -9.70 17.25 6.85
N VAL A 306 -10.17 18.16 7.71
CA VAL A 306 -10.23 19.60 7.39
C VAL A 306 -8.93 20.33 7.75
N VAL A 307 -8.31 20.01 8.88
CA VAL A 307 -7.15 20.76 9.39
C VAL A 307 -5.85 20.31 8.71
N PHE A 308 -5.71 19.02 8.38
CA PHE A 308 -4.49 18.49 7.78
C PHE A 308 -4.16 19.09 6.40
N PRO A 309 -5.12 19.30 5.47
CA PRO A 309 -4.85 19.96 4.19
C PRO A 309 -4.45 21.43 4.35
N ILE A 310 -5.04 22.13 5.32
CA ILE A 310 -4.75 23.55 5.60
C ILE A 310 -3.34 23.68 6.20
N GLN A 311 -3.00 22.83 7.15
CA GLN A 311 -1.67 22.80 7.78
C GLN A 311 -0.58 22.36 6.79
N SER A 312 -0.89 21.42 5.90
CA SER A 312 -0.02 20.98 4.81
C SER A 312 0.26 22.09 3.80
N ARG A 313 -0.79 22.77 3.30
CA ARG A 313 -0.66 23.88 2.35
C ARG A 313 0.09 25.08 2.94
N HIS A 314 -0.15 25.42 4.21
CA HIS A 314 0.57 26.50 4.89
C HIS A 314 2.03 26.12 5.17
N GLY A 315 2.30 24.86 5.53
CA GLY A 315 3.66 24.34 5.73
C GLY A 315 4.49 24.26 4.44
N GLN A 316 3.85 24.12 3.28
CA GLN A 316 4.50 24.23 1.97
C GLN A 316 4.81 25.70 1.62
N ARG A 317 3.87 26.63 1.85
CA ARG A 317 4.10 28.06 1.63
C ARG A 317 5.20 28.65 2.54
N CYS A 318 5.22 28.31 3.82
CA CYS A 318 6.31 28.75 4.72
C CYS A 318 7.68 28.19 4.34
N ARG A 319 7.75 27.03 3.67
CA ARG A 319 9.00 26.50 3.13
C ARG A 319 9.44 27.23 1.87
N ALA A 320 8.50 27.54 0.99
CA ALA A 320 8.76 28.33 -0.22
C ALA A 320 9.25 29.76 0.10
N SER A 321 8.66 30.44 1.09
CA SER A 321 9.08 31.79 1.49
C SER A 321 10.46 31.85 2.16
N ARG A 322 10.96 30.74 2.71
CA ARG A 322 12.32 30.66 3.30
C ARG A 322 13.41 30.45 2.26
N GLN A 323 13.09 29.94 1.07
CA GLN A 323 14.06 29.72 -0.02
C GLN A 323 14.31 30.96 -0.88
N VAL A 324 13.51 32.01 -0.72
CA VAL A 324 13.59 33.25 -1.52
C VAL A 324 14.18 34.42 -0.70
N GLY A 325 14.44 34.21 0.59
CA GLY A 325 14.92 35.24 1.53
C GLY A 325 16.37 35.10 1.99
N ASP A 326 17.15 34.19 1.40
CA ASP A 326 18.59 34.05 1.59
C ASP A 326 19.34 34.49 0.32
#